data_AF-A0A7Y6UG81-F1
#
_entry.id   AF-A0A7Y6UG81-F1
#
_cell.length_a   1.000
_cell.length_b   1.000
_cell.length_c   1.000
_cell.angle_alpha   90.00
_cell.angle_beta   90.00
_cell.angle_gamma   90.00
#
_symmetry.space_group_name_H-M   'P 1'
#
loop_
_entity.id
_entity.type
_entity.pdbx_description
1 polymer ?
#
loop_
_entity_poly.entity_id
_entity_poly.type
_entity_poly.pdbx_seq_one_letter_code
_entity_poly.pdbx_strand_id
1 'polypeptide(L)'
;MKRAAWLILLASLAANVYLWLTRPTATSQRRAPRAMPITALARNTTASSSAPASASSTSPPSALDRVQLEQRLLRVEAEIEVHLPLEEQYDRASRSSESEARAKVVLDHMFASIADAGSAGIGSPYSLECHGNVCTLQSSLDPADWSQAIQQPPERLMFGSMSFTAERVMFALEPVDKLGELLVRGIYAALGRSTQAELCIAGNANANGSISVTVQFDPAQRRFTGTVGGTLANAPIGVCFRAALDEICARALVPAELTTVPPVDPLDLEFPIQRPH
;
A
#
# COMPACT_ATOMS: atom_id res chain seq x y z
N MET A 1 35.86 28.47 -16.23
CA MET A 1 34.79 27.55 -15.81
C MET A 1 34.49 27.55 -14.30
N LYS A 2 35.47 27.72 -13.38
CA LYS A 2 35.21 27.69 -11.92
C LYS A 2 34.29 28.80 -11.34
N ARG A 3 34.20 29.97 -12.00
CA ARG A 3 33.35 31.09 -11.53
C ARG A 3 31.86 30.90 -11.80
N ALA A 4 31.49 30.13 -12.82
CA ALA A 4 30.09 29.88 -13.17
C ALA A 4 29.41 28.92 -12.18
N ALA A 5 30.14 27.89 -11.71
CA ALA A 5 29.63 26.93 -10.72
C ALA A 5 29.30 27.59 -9.37
N TRP A 6 30.09 28.59 -8.96
CA TRP A 6 29.86 29.32 -7.71
C TRP A 6 28.59 30.18 -7.73
N LEU A 7 28.27 30.79 -8.88
CA LEU A 7 27.06 31.60 -9.01
C LEU A 7 25.78 30.74 -8.99
N ILE A 8 25.84 29.53 -9.55
CA ILE A 8 24.71 28.58 -9.55
C ILE A 8 24.44 28.06 -8.13
N LEU A 9 25.50 27.76 -7.36
CA LEU A 9 25.37 27.34 -5.96
C LEU A 9 24.78 28.45 -5.08
N LEU A 10 25.22 29.70 -5.25
CA LEU A 10 24.69 30.84 -4.49
C LEU A 10 23.22 31.14 -4.82
N ALA A 11 22.83 31.02 -6.10
CA ALA A 11 21.44 31.20 -6.50
C ALA A 11 20.51 30.11 -5.94
N SER A 12 20.96 28.86 -5.90
CA SER A 12 20.20 27.74 -5.33
C SER A 12 20.02 27.86 -3.81
N LEU A 13 21.07 28.30 -3.09
CA LEU A 13 20.98 28.57 -1.64
C LEU A 13 20.02 29.72 -1.33
N ALA A 14 20.05 30.80 -2.11
CA ALA A 14 19.14 31.94 -1.91
C ALA A 14 17.67 31.56 -2.14
N ALA A 15 17.37 30.73 -3.15
CA ALA A 15 16.02 30.26 -3.43
C ALA A 15 15.45 29.38 -2.31
N ASN A 16 16.29 28.50 -1.73
CA ASN A 16 15.87 27.64 -0.62
C ASN A 16 15.62 28.44 0.67
N VAL A 17 16.44 29.45 0.96
CA VAL A 17 16.25 30.34 2.12
C VAL A 17 14.99 31.17 1.98
N TYR A 18 14.70 31.70 0.78
CA TYR A 18 13.48 32.46 0.51
C TYR A 18 12.23 31.61 0.74
N LEU A 19 12.19 30.37 0.23
CA LEU A 19 11.06 29.45 0.43
C LEU A 19 10.83 29.10 1.91
N TRP A 20 11.90 29.08 2.72
CA TRP A 20 11.78 28.82 4.16
C TRP A 20 11.22 30.04 4.91
N LEU A 21 11.64 31.25 4.53
CA LEU A 21 11.19 32.51 5.14
C LEU A 21 9.77 32.91 4.74
N THR A 22 9.30 32.54 3.54
CA THR A 22 7.95 32.87 3.07
C THR A 22 6.92 31.79 3.34
N ARG A 23 7.25 30.73 4.10
CA ARG A 23 6.22 29.77 4.53
C ARG A 23 5.23 30.49 5.46
N PRO A 24 3.95 30.62 5.08
CA PRO A 24 2.96 31.12 6.00
C PRO A 24 2.88 30.14 7.18
N THR A 25 3.23 30.62 8.36
CA THR A 25 2.94 29.93 9.62
C THR A 25 1.43 29.73 9.67
N ALA A 26 1.00 28.49 9.45
CA ALA A 26 -0.39 28.09 9.65
C ALA A 26 -0.70 28.22 11.14
N THR A 27 -1.14 29.40 11.55
CA THR A 27 -1.73 29.63 12.86
C THR A 27 -2.94 28.70 12.99
N SER A 28 -2.81 27.75 13.91
CA SER A 28 -3.84 26.86 14.42
C SER A 28 -5.16 27.62 14.61
N GLN A 29 -6.10 27.45 13.68
CA GLN A 29 -7.46 27.95 13.82
C GLN A 29 -8.33 26.82 14.35
N ARG A 30 -8.37 26.74 15.67
CA ARG A 30 -9.28 25.91 16.47
C ARG A 30 -10.72 26.27 16.09
N ARG A 31 -11.33 25.47 15.22
CA ARG A 31 -12.72 25.67 14.77
C ARG A 31 -13.66 25.19 15.88
N ALA A 32 -14.18 26.13 16.66
CA ALA A 32 -15.29 25.89 17.58
C ALA A 32 -16.54 25.44 16.79
N PRO A 33 -17.34 24.50 17.32
CA PRO A 33 -18.59 24.11 16.68
C PRO A 33 -19.60 25.26 16.72
N ARG A 34 -20.09 25.64 15.53
CA ARG A 34 -21.15 26.61 15.31
C ARG A 34 -22.46 26.06 15.89
N ALA A 35 -22.92 26.65 16.98
CA ALA A 35 -24.31 26.59 17.40
C ALA A 35 -25.19 27.31 16.35
N MET A 36 -26.27 26.67 15.90
CA MET A 36 -27.30 27.32 15.08
C MET A 36 -28.19 28.20 15.97
N PRO A 37 -28.58 29.41 15.53
CA PRO A 37 -29.56 30.23 16.22
C PRO A 37 -30.99 29.76 15.89
N ILE A 38 -31.77 29.56 16.95
CA ILE A 38 -33.22 29.37 16.91
C ILE A 38 -33.85 30.74 16.62
N THR A 39 -34.52 30.87 15.47
CA THR A 39 -35.40 32.01 15.19
C THR A 39 -36.81 31.66 15.67
N ALA A 40 -37.27 32.42 16.65
CA ALA A 40 -38.63 32.40 17.17
C ALA A 40 -39.58 33.29 16.32
N LEU A 41 -40.90 33.16 16.61
CA LEU A 41 -42.09 33.95 16.23
C LEU A 41 -43.02 33.26 15.19
N ALA A 42 -44.34 33.13 15.38
CA ALA A 42 -45.25 33.66 16.41
C ALA A 42 -46.60 32.90 16.49
N ARG A 43 -47.26 33.03 17.67
CA ARG A 43 -48.73 33.19 18.00
C ARG A 43 -49.77 32.77 16.95
N ASN A 44 -50.93 32.18 17.27
CA ASN A 44 -51.84 32.39 18.40
C ASN A 44 -52.97 31.35 18.32
N THR A 45 -53.37 30.67 19.41
CA THR A 45 -54.79 30.57 19.84
C THR A 45 -54.92 29.91 21.20
N THR A 46 -55.56 30.64 22.12
CA THR A 46 -55.99 30.23 23.45
C THR A 46 -57.18 29.28 23.37
N ALA A 47 -57.09 28.12 24.02
CA ALA A 47 -58.24 27.44 24.59
C ALA A 47 -57.81 26.63 25.81
N SER A 48 -58.45 26.95 26.93
CA SER A 48 -58.30 26.36 28.26
C SER A 48 -58.80 24.91 28.26
N SER A 49 -57.95 23.95 28.62
CA SER A 49 -58.40 22.68 29.20
C SER A 49 -57.26 22.03 30.00
N SER A 50 -57.62 21.61 31.20
CA SER A 50 -56.82 21.01 32.26
C SER A 50 -56.25 19.62 31.94
N ALA A 51 -55.11 19.33 32.59
CA ALA A 51 -54.50 18.01 32.90
C ALA A 51 -53.54 17.37 31.87
N PRO A 52 -52.63 16.48 32.33
CA PRO A 52 -51.55 16.70 33.29
C PRO A 52 -50.17 16.60 32.58
N ALA A 53 -49.11 16.93 33.32
CA ALA A 53 -47.73 16.85 32.86
C ALA A 53 -47.40 15.48 32.21
N SER A 54 -47.24 15.48 30.88
CA SER A 54 -46.52 14.42 30.18
C SER A 54 -45.05 14.57 30.55
N ALA A 55 -44.65 13.80 31.56
CA ALA A 55 -43.25 13.49 31.80
C ALA A 55 -42.63 13.10 30.46
N SER A 56 -41.58 13.80 30.07
CA SER A 56 -40.68 13.42 28.99
C SER A 56 -40.16 12.03 29.30
N SER A 57 -40.83 11.01 28.77
CA SER A 57 -40.33 9.65 28.79
C SER A 57 -39.12 9.63 27.89
N THR A 58 -37.94 9.80 28.49
CA THR A 58 -36.69 9.30 27.92
C THR A 58 -36.87 7.80 27.83
N SER A 59 -37.41 7.33 26.71
CA SER A 59 -37.45 5.91 26.39
C SER A 59 -36.02 5.39 26.51
N PRO A 60 -35.75 4.35 27.32
CA PRO A 60 -34.43 3.77 27.36
C PRO A 60 -34.05 3.36 25.93
N PRO A 61 -32.78 3.56 25.50
CA PRO A 61 -32.34 3.13 24.19
C PRO A 61 -32.74 1.67 24.03
N SER A 62 -33.43 1.36 22.93
CA SER A 62 -33.88 0.00 22.68
C SER A 62 -32.65 -0.91 22.68
N ALA A 63 -32.79 -2.16 23.13
CA ALA A 63 -31.64 -3.09 23.15
C ALA A 63 -30.97 -3.24 21.76
N LEU A 64 -31.73 -3.01 20.68
CA LEU A 64 -31.25 -2.94 19.30
C LEU A 64 -30.33 -1.74 19.04
N ASP A 65 -30.63 -0.56 19.60
CA ASP A 65 -29.78 0.62 19.48
C ASP A 65 -28.44 0.42 20.20
N ARG A 66 -28.45 -0.29 21.33
CA ARG A 66 -27.23 -0.59 22.11
C ARG A 66 -26.27 -1.51 21.35
N VAL A 67 -26.78 -2.58 20.74
CA VAL A 67 -25.94 -3.51 19.95
C VAL A 67 -25.33 -2.82 18.73
N GLN A 68 -26.10 -1.98 18.03
CA GLN A 68 -25.56 -1.22 16.90
C GLN A 68 -24.50 -0.20 17.34
N LEU A 69 -24.69 0.42 18.50
CA LEU A 69 -23.71 1.34 19.07
C LEU A 69 -22.43 0.61 19.47
N GLU A 70 -22.53 -0.54 20.13
CA GLU A 70 -21.40 -1.38 20.50
C GLU A 70 -20.62 -1.84 19.24
N GLN A 71 -21.32 -2.27 18.18
CA GLN A 71 -20.67 -2.62 16.92
C GLN A 71 -19.98 -1.43 16.25
N ARG A 72 -20.58 -0.24 16.30
CA ARG A 72 -19.96 0.98 15.77
C ARG A 72 -18.73 1.38 16.58
N LEU A 73 -18.81 1.25 17.90
CA LEU A 73 -17.71 1.59 18.81
C LEU A 73 -16.53 0.64 18.56
N LEU A 74 -16.78 -0.67 18.47
CA LEU A 74 -15.76 -1.65 18.11
C LEU A 74 -15.15 -1.39 16.73
N ARG A 75 -15.95 -0.97 15.75
CA ARG A 75 -15.43 -0.61 14.42
C ARG A 75 -14.55 0.63 14.46
N VAL A 76 -14.96 1.66 15.19
CA VAL A 76 -14.21 2.91 15.32
C VAL A 76 -12.92 2.67 16.11
N GLU A 77 -12.96 1.86 17.17
CA GLU A 77 -11.77 1.44 17.90
C GLU A 77 -10.79 0.70 17.00
N ALA A 78 -11.27 -0.25 16.20
CA ALA A 78 -10.45 -0.96 15.22
C ALA A 78 -9.86 -0.01 14.16
N GLU A 79 -10.63 0.99 13.71
CA GLU A 79 -10.16 1.99 12.75
C GLU A 79 -9.09 2.91 13.35
N ILE A 80 -9.27 3.33 14.61
CA ILE A 80 -8.28 4.13 15.34
C ILE A 80 -6.99 3.34 15.53
N GLU A 81 -7.07 2.06 15.89
CA GLU A 81 -5.91 1.20 16.13
C GLU A 81 -5.02 1.08 14.88
N VAL A 82 -5.63 0.96 13.69
CA VAL A 82 -4.92 0.95 12.40
C VAL A 82 -4.19 2.28 12.13
N HIS A 83 -4.70 3.39 12.65
CA HIS A 83 -4.17 4.73 12.42
C HIS A 83 -3.22 5.23 13.53
N LEU A 84 -2.98 4.43 14.58
CA LEU A 84 -1.98 4.77 15.58
C LEU A 84 -0.59 4.88 14.93
N PRO A 85 0.31 5.73 15.45
CA PRO A 85 1.70 5.75 15.01
C PRO A 85 2.34 4.36 15.15
N LEU A 86 3.23 3.99 14.21
CA LEU A 86 3.87 2.67 14.21
C LEU A 86 4.59 2.34 15.51
N GLU A 87 5.20 3.34 16.15
CA GLU A 87 5.86 3.17 17.44
C GLU A 87 4.88 2.74 18.54
N GLU A 88 3.71 3.37 18.60
CA GLU A 88 2.69 3.03 19.57
C GLU A 88 2.07 1.65 19.29
N GLN A 89 1.89 1.28 18.01
CA GLN A 89 1.45 -0.08 17.65
C GLN A 89 2.47 -1.14 18.05
N TYR A 90 3.76 -0.86 17.85
CA TYR A 90 4.87 -1.76 18.21
C TYR A 90 4.92 -2.00 19.72
N ASP A 91 4.87 -0.95 20.53
CA ASP A 91 5.00 -1.04 21.99
C ASP A 91 3.82 -1.75 22.66
N ARG A 92 2.62 -1.67 22.05
CA ARG A 92 1.39 -2.30 22.56
C ARG A 92 1.31 -3.79 22.25
N ALA A 93 1.95 -4.25 21.18
CA ALA A 93 1.88 -5.63 20.74
C ALA A 93 3.00 -6.48 21.34
N SER A 94 2.76 -7.79 21.48
CA SER A 94 3.81 -8.75 21.84
C SER A 94 4.68 -9.08 20.63
N ARG A 95 5.94 -9.46 20.90
CA ARG A 95 6.85 -9.97 19.87
C ARG A 95 6.22 -11.12 19.08
N SER A 96 6.35 -11.07 17.75
CA SER A 96 5.76 -11.99 16.79
C SER A 96 6.84 -12.61 15.90
N SER A 97 7.23 -13.85 16.20
CA SER A 97 8.20 -14.60 15.40
C SER A 97 7.69 -14.94 14.00
N GLU A 98 6.36 -15.05 13.84
CA GLU A 98 5.72 -15.28 12.53
C GLU A 98 5.93 -14.08 11.61
N SER A 99 5.66 -12.87 12.11
CA SER A 99 5.89 -11.63 11.37
C SER A 99 7.37 -11.41 11.06
N GLU A 100 8.27 -11.77 11.99
CA GLU A 100 9.71 -11.75 11.76
C GLU A 100 10.11 -12.68 10.59
N ALA A 101 9.62 -13.93 10.59
CA ALA A 101 9.90 -14.88 9.52
C ALA A 101 9.40 -14.38 8.15
N ARG A 102 8.20 -13.79 8.11
CA ARG A 102 7.61 -13.20 6.91
C ARG A 102 8.45 -12.07 6.33
N ALA A 103 8.77 -11.07 7.16
CA ALA A 103 9.57 -9.93 6.75
C ALA A 103 10.99 -10.35 6.34
N LYS A 104 11.57 -11.33 7.04
CA LYS A 104 12.92 -11.82 6.79
C LYS A 104 13.11 -12.37 5.37
N VAL A 105 12.13 -13.10 4.81
CA VAL A 105 12.24 -13.61 3.43
C VAL A 105 12.44 -12.49 2.41
N VAL A 106 11.67 -11.40 2.55
CA VAL A 106 11.73 -10.26 1.64
C VAL A 106 13.02 -9.47 1.85
N LEU A 107 13.40 -9.24 3.11
CA LEU A 107 14.62 -8.52 3.45
C LEU A 107 15.88 -9.28 3.02
N ASP A 108 15.92 -10.60 3.21
CA ASP A 108 17.04 -11.43 2.75
C ASP A 108 17.20 -11.35 1.23
N HIS A 109 16.10 -11.41 0.47
CA HIS A 109 16.15 -11.22 -0.98
C HIS A 109 16.68 -9.83 -1.37
N MET A 110 16.12 -8.78 -0.77
CA MET A 110 16.51 -7.39 -1.04
C MET A 110 17.99 -7.16 -0.72
N PHE A 111 18.43 -7.54 0.49
CA PHE A 111 19.81 -7.33 0.91
C PHE A 111 20.81 -8.26 0.20
N ALA A 112 20.40 -9.45 -0.26
CA ALA A 112 21.25 -10.28 -1.12
C ALA A 112 21.52 -9.58 -2.46
N SER A 113 20.49 -9.00 -3.08
CA SER A 113 20.66 -8.25 -4.35
C SER A 113 21.59 -7.04 -4.22
N ILE A 114 21.65 -6.43 -3.04
CA ILE A 114 22.54 -5.29 -2.73
C ILE A 114 23.95 -5.80 -2.41
N ALA A 115 24.07 -6.90 -1.66
CA ALA A 115 25.35 -7.47 -1.25
C ALA A 115 26.15 -8.05 -2.44
N ASP A 116 25.45 -8.68 -3.40
CA ASP A 116 26.04 -9.16 -4.66
C ASP A 116 26.70 -8.04 -5.48
N ALA A 117 26.34 -6.78 -5.21
CA ALA A 117 26.92 -5.61 -5.86
C ALA A 117 28.22 -5.08 -5.19
N GLY A 118 28.68 -5.62 -4.04
CA GLY A 118 29.87 -5.00 -3.43
C GLY A 118 30.52 -5.60 -2.18
N SER A 119 30.03 -6.64 -1.51
CA SER A 119 30.69 -7.08 -0.26
C SER A 119 30.48 -8.55 0.11
N ALA A 120 31.56 -9.32 -0.01
CA ALA A 120 31.68 -10.67 0.53
C ALA A 120 32.06 -10.62 2.01
N GLY A 121 31.12 -10.99 2.90
CA GLY A 121 31.47 -11.56 4.20
C GLY A 121 30.84 -10.93 5.44
N ILE A 122 30.27 -11.83 6.24
CA ILE A 122 29.97 -11.76 7.69
C ILE A 122 28.59 -11.16 8.06
N GLY A 123 27.62 -12.06 8.25
CA GLY A 123 26.33 -11.79 8.91
C GLY A 123 25.24 -11.19 8.02
N SER A 124 23.97 -11.34 8.44
CA SER A 124 22.90 -10.53 7.84
C SER A 124 23.21 -9.06 8.11
N PRO A 125 23.14 -8.16 7.11
CA PRO A 125 23.47 -6.74 7.28
C PRO A 125 22.41 -5.98 8.08
N TYR A 126 21.53 -6.69 8.77
CA TYR A 126 20.40 -6.13 9.48
C TYR A 126 19.96 -7.00 10.66
N SER A 127 19.36 -6.36 11.66
CA SER A 127 18.55 -6.98 12.71
C SER A 127 17.09 -6.59 12.50
N LEU A 128 16.20 -7.55 12.77
CA LEU A 128 14.76 -7.42 12.60
C LEU A 128 14.06 -7.90 13.87
N GLU A 129 13.13 -7.12 14.38
CA GLU A 129 12.26 -7.49 15.49
C GLU A 129 10.84 -7.03 15.17
N CYS A 130 9.85 -7.92 15.28
CA CYS A 130 8.46 -7.57 14.99
C CYS A 130 7.58 -7.77 16.22
N HIS A 131 6.69 -6.80 16.46
CA HIS A 131 5.63 -6.84 17.46
C HIS A 131 4.28 -6.75 16.76
N GLY A 132 3.47 -7.80 16.87
CA GLY A 132 2.28 -7.95 16.03
C GLY A 132 2.65 -7.88 14.53
N ASN A 133 2.11 -6.90 13.82
CA ASN A 133 2.40 -6.66 12.39
C ASN A 133 3.42 -5.54 12.14
N VAL A 134 3.92 -4.87 13.18
CA VAL A 134 4.90 -3.80 13.03
C VAL A 134 6.29 -4.35 13.31
N CYS A 135 7.21 -4.10 12.40
CA CYS A 135 8.60 -4.51 12.51
C CYS A 135 9.52 -3.31 12.65
N THR A 136 10.59 -3.50 13.41
CA THR A 136 11.74 -2.60 13.48
C THR A 136 12.90 -3.26 12.74
N LEU A 137 13.57 -2.47 11.91
CA LEU A 137 14.72 -2.87 11.12
C LEU A 137 15.86 -1.92 11.44
N GLN A 138 16.96 -2.49 11.90
CA GLN A 138 18.24 -1.79 12.03
C GLN A 138 19.18 -2.44 11.03
N SER A 139 19.87 -1.65 10.23
CA SER A 139 20.84 -2.15 9.26
C SER A 139 22.18 -1.48 9.49
N SER A 140 23.27 -2.21 9.24
CA SER A 140 24.61 -1.64 9.18
C SER A 140 24.86 -0.87 7.88
N LEU A 141 23.95 -0.98 6.90
CA LEU A 141 24.00 -0.26 5.64
C LEU A 141 23.27 1.09 5.77
N ASP A 142 23.76 2.10 5.05
CA ASP A 142 23.13 3.42 5.01
C ASP A 142 21.70 3.26 4.44
N PRO A 143 20.65 3.78 5.11
CA PRO A 143 19.30 3.81 4.55
C PRO A 143 19.24 4.36 3.13
N ALA A 144 20.12 5.28 2.73
CA ALA A 144 20.19 5.78 1.36
C ALA A 144 20.45 4.67 0.32
N ASP A 145 21.18 3.62 0.70
CA ASP A 145 21.59 2.55 -0.22
C ASP A 145 20.47 1.54 -0.50
N TRP A 146 19.55 1.35 0.44
CA TRP A 146 18.54 0.28 0.36
C TRP A 146 17.09 0.76 0.48
N SER A 147 16.84 1.98 0.99
CA SER A 147 15.48 2.51 1.18
C SER A 147 14.74 2.70 -0.14
N GLN A 148 15.44 2.87 -1.26
CA GLN A 148 14.80 2.88 -2.57
C GLN A 148 14.32 1.48 -2.97
N ALA A 149 15.13 0.44 -2.71
CA ALA A 149 14.80 -0.93 -3.09
C ALA A 149 13.54 -1.42 -2.36
N ILE A 150 13.42 -1.17 -1.06
CA ILE A 150 12.24 -1.55 -0.28
C ILE A 150 10.96 -0.79 -0.69
N GLN A 151 11.12 0.34 -1.37
CA GLN A 151 10.01 1.15 -1.89
C GLN A 151 9.59 0.77 -3.31
N GLN A 152 10.32 -0.11 -3.99
CA GLN A 152 9.93 -0.62 -5.30
C GLN A 152 9.09 -1.91 -5.16
N PRO A 153 8.16 -2.17 -6.08
CA PRO A 153 7.54 -3.49 -6.20
C PRO A 153 8.57 -4.53 -6.69
N PRO A 154 8.54 -5.77 -6.18
CA PRO A 154 7.48 -6.35 -5.33
C PRO A 154 7.61 -6.08 -3.83
N GLU A 155 8.76 -5.63 -3.33
CA GLU A 155 9.04 -5.47 -1.90
C GLU A 155 8.04 -4.51 -1.21
N ARG A 156 7.76 -3.37 -1.84
CA ARG A 156 6.82 -2.35 -1.35
C ARG A 156 5.41 -2.86 -1.10
N LEU A 157 5.03 -3.95 -1.77
CA LEU A 157 3.70 -4.55 -1.66
C LEU A 157 3.53 -5.37 -0.38
N MET A 158 4.64 -5.78 0.26
CA MET A 158 4.63 -6.52 1.52
C MET A 158 4.63 -5.58 2.73
N PHE A 159 5.13 -4.36 2.56
CA PHE A 159 5.30 -3.35 3.61
C PHE A 159 4.27 -2.25 3.42
N GLY A 160 3.28 -2.12 4.31
CA GLY A 160 2.19 -1.15 4.18
C GLY A 160 2.66 0.29 4.39
N SER A 161 2.83 0.69 5.65
CA SER A 161 3.39 1.99 6.04
C SER A 161 4.82 1.85 6.53
N MET A 162 5.65 2.85 6.27
CA MET A 162 7.05 2.89 6.71
C MET A 162 7.37 4.24 7.37
N SER A 163 8.22 4.21 8.39
CA SER A 163 8.77 5.38 9.07
C SER A 163 10.27 5.22 9.19
N PHE A 164 11.01 6.26 8.81
CA PHE A 164 12.47 6.28 8.88
C PHE A 164 12.88 7.22 10.01
N THR A 165 13.59 6.68 11.00
CA THR A 165 14.21 7.48 12.06
C THR A 165 15.73 7.38 11.96
N ALA A 166 16.45 8.19 12.73
CA ALA A 166 17.91 8.16 12.75
C ALA A 166 18.48 6.81 13.24
N GLU A 167 17.72 6.06 14.05
CA GLU A 167 18.20 4.85 14.73
C GLU A 167 17.64 3.56 14.12
N ARG A 168 16.41 3.60 13.60
CA ARG A 168 15.69 2.42 13.08
C ARG A 168 14.69 2.79 12.00
N VAL A 169 14.39 1.83 11.14
CA VAL A 169 13.25 1.89 10.23
C VAL A 169 12.12 1.06 10.82
N MET A 170 10.92 1.65 10.92
CA MET A 170 9.73 0.92 11.35
C MET A 170 8.82 0.73 10.15
N PHE A 171 8.23 -0.44 10.01
CA PHE A 171 7.25 -0.70 8.96
C PHE A 171 6.15 -1.64 9.42
N ALA A 172 4.94 -1.42 8.92
CA ALA A 172 3.85 -2.37 9.08
C ALA A 172 3.89 -3.38 7.94
N LEU A 173 3.71 -4.66 8.26
CA LEU A 173 3.44 -5.70 7.28
C LEU A 173 1.99 -5.62 6.83
N GLU A 174 1.77 -5.81 5.53
CA GLU A 174 0.42 -6.02 5.03
C GLU A 174 -0.14 -7.34 5.59
N PRO A 175 -1.43 -7.38 5.95
CA PRO A 175 -2.06 -8.59 6.42
C PRO A 175 -2.16 -9.62 5.29
N VAL A 176 -2.11 -10.90 5.66
CA VAL A 176 -1.95 -12.03 4.71
C VAL A 176 -3.10 -12.11 3.71
N ASP A 177 -4.30 -11.70 4.11
CA ASP A 177 -5.50 -11.65 3.27
C ASP A 177 -5.36 -10.69 2.08
N LYS A 178 -4.68 -9.56 2.27
CA LYS A 178 -4.38 -8.59 1.20
C LYS A 178 -3.13 -8.96 0.41
N LEU A 179 -2.24 -9.74 1.01
CA LEU A 179 -0.94 -10.06 0.44
C LEU A 179 -1.04 -10.79 -0.89
N GLY A 180 -1.97 -11.74 -1.00
CA GLY A 180 -2.22 -12.47 -2.24
C GLY A 180 -2.58 -11.54 -3.40
N GLU A 181 -3.52 -10.62 -3.17
CA GLU A 181 -3.92 -9.63 -4.17
C GLU A 181 -2.76 -8.72 -4.56
N LEU A 182 -2.01 -8.24 -3.56
CA LEU A 182 -0.87 -7.36 -3.78
C LEU A 182 0.23 -8.05 -4.61
N LEU A 183 0.53 -9.32 -4.35
CA LEU A 183 1.49 -10.10 -5.14
C LEU A 183 1.04 -10.28 -6.59
N VAL A 184 -0.24 -10.55 -6.84
CA VAL A 184 -0.79 -10.62 -8.21
C VAL A 184 -0.67 -9.27 -8.92
N ARG A 185 -1.03 -8.17 -8.26
CA ARG A 185 -0.84 -6.81 -8.81
C ARG A 185 0.64 -6.51 -9.09
N GLY A 186 1.54 -7.02 -8.23
CA GLY A 186 2.99 -6.94 -8.41
C GLY A 186 3.46 -7.67 -9.67
N ILE A 187 2.94 -8.86 -9.95
CA ILE A 187 3.22 -9.62 -11.17
C ILE A 187 2.76 -8.85 -12.40
N TYR A 188 1.56 -8.26 -12.37
CA TYR A 188 1.08 -7.40 -13.47
C TYR A 188 1.97 -6.17 -13.69
N ALA A 189 2.38 -5.50 -12.61
CA ALA A 189 3.30 -4.37 -12.70
C ALA A 189 4.70 -4.77 -13.20
N ALA A 190 5.19 -5.95 -12.84
CA ALA A 190 6.44 -6.50 -13.35
C ALA A 190 6.33 -6.83 -14.84
N LEU A 191 5.19 -7.37 -15.29
CA LEU A 191 4.93 -7.64 -16.70
C LEU A 191 4.91 -6.35 -17.52
N GLY A 192 4.27 -5.30 -17.02
CA GLY A 192 4.23 -3.99 -17.68
C GLY A 192 5.60 -3.28 -17.77
N ARG A 193 6.58 -3.66 -16.94
CA ARG A 193 7.96 -3.16 -16.97
C ARG A 193 8.96 -4.15 -17.60
N SER A 194 8.47 -5.28 -18.09
CA SER A 194 9.33 -6.33 -18.61
C SER A 194 9.82 -5.98 -20.01
N THR A 195 11.14 -5.89 -20.19
CA THR A 195 11.76 -5.73 -21.51
C THR A 195 11.34 -6.86 -22.47
N GLN A 196 11.11 -8.07 -21.95
CA GLN A 196 10.62 -9.18 -22.78
C GLN A 196 9.21 -8.91 -23.31
N ALA A 197 8.31 -8.38 -22.48
CA ALA A 197 6.96 -8.01 -22.90
C ALA A 197 7.00 -6.86 -23.93
N GLU A 198 7.87 -5.87 -23.73
CA GLU A 198 8.09 -4.78 -24.69
C GLU A 198 8.58 -5.32 -26.05
N LEU A 199 9.53 -6.25 -26.04
CA LEU A 199 10.02 -6.92 -27.26
C LEU A 199 8.92 -7.74 -27.95
N CYS A 200 8.05 -8.40 -27.18
CA CYS A 200 6.89 -9.11 -27.72
C CYS A 200 5.95 -8.16 -28.48
N ILE A 201 5.68 -6.97 -27.93
CA ILE A 201 4.84 -5.96 -28.57
C ILE A 201 5.53 -5.42 -29.83
N ALA A 202 6.79 -5.02 -29.74
CA ALA A 202 7.54 -4.43 -30.84
C ALA A 202 7.67 -5.40 -32.04
N GLY A 203 7.91 -6.68 -31.78
CA GLY A 203 7.99 -7.72 -32.81
C GLY A 203 6.65 -8.07 -33.48
N ASN A 204 5.53 -7.58 -32.93
CA ASN A 204 4.18 -7.90 -33.39
C ASN A 204 3.32 -6.63 -33.59
N ALA A 205 3.94 -5.54 -34.06
CA ALA A 205 3.30 -4.22 -34.19
C ALA A 205 2.00 -4.18 -35.04
N ASN A 206 1.76 -5.20 -35.88
CA ASN A 206 0.58 -5.32 -36.73
C ASN A 206 -0.53 -6.22 -36.13
N ALA A 207 -0.36 -6.72 -34.90
CA ALA A 207 -1.36 -7.54 -34.25
C ALA A 207 -2.58 -6.68 -33.86
N ASN A 208 -3.78 -7.16 -34.18
CA ASN A 208 -5.04 -6.52 -33.85
C ASN A 208 -5.87 -7.45 -32.96
N GLY A 209 -6.37 -6.96 -31.82
CA GLY A 209 -7.19 -7.74 -30.90
C GLY A 209 -6.85 -7.49 -29.43
N SER A 210 -7.17 -8.46 -28.58
CA SER A 210 -6.92 -8.36 -27.13
C SER A 210 -6.07 -9.50 -26.60
N ILE A 211 -5.27 -9.19 -25.61
CA ILE A 211 -4.63 -10.15 -24.71
C ILE A 211 -5.20 -9.92 -23.32
N SER A 212 -5.68 -10.96 -22.67
CA SER A 212 -6.10 -10.92 -21.27
C SER A 212 -5.14 -11.79 -20.47
N VAL A 213 -4.60 -11.27 -19.38
CA VAL A 213 -3.66 -12.01 -18.52
C VAL A 213 -4.32 -12.28 -17.18
N THR A 214 -4.34 -13.54 -16.77
CA THR A 214 -4.84 -13.95 -15.45
C THR A 214 -3.74 -14.69 -14.71
N VAL A 215 -3.50 -14.30 -13.46
CA VAL A 215 -2.55 -14.97 -12.57
C VAL A 215 -3.33 -15.73 -11.50
N GLN A 216 -2.95 -16.99 -11.27
CA GLN A 216 -3.54 -17.85 -10.26
C GLN A 216 -2.46 -18.32 -9.28
N PHE A 217 -2.86 -18.51 -8.03
CA PHE A 217 -2.00 -19.09 -7.00
C PHE A 217 -2.30 -20.58 -6.84
N ASP A 218 -1.28 -21.44 -7.01
CA ASP A 218 -1.37 -22.85 -6.68
C ASP A 218 -0.87 -23.09 -5.24
N PRO A 219 -1.76 -23.39 -4.28
CA PRO A 219 -1.36 -23.61 -2.89
C PRO A 219 -0.57 -24.91 -2.69
N ALA A 220 -0.74 -25.92 -3.55
CA ALA A 220 -0.03 -27.19 -3.44
C ALA A 220 1.44 -27.04 -3.85
N GLN A 221 1.70 -26.23 -4.87
CA GLN A 221 3.04 -25.97 -5.39
C GLN A 221 3.65 -24.66 -4.87
N ARG A 222 2.88 -23.87 -4.11
CA ARG A 222 3.25 -22.56 -3.56
C ARG A 222 3.86 -21.64 -4.61
N ARG A 223 3.23 -21.57 -5.78
CA ARG A 223 3.71 -20.75 -6.89
C ARG A 223 2.57 -20.07 -7.61
N PHE A 224 2.88 -18.95 -8.24
CA PHE A 224 1.96 -18.30 -9.17
C PHE A 224 2.08 -18.95 -10.55
N THR A 225 0.95 -19.08 -11.23
CA THR A 225 0.87 -19.53 -12.62
C THR A 225 0.12 -18.48 -13.41
N GLY A 226 0.65 -18.18 -14.60
CA GLY A 226 0.05 -17.22 -15.50
C GLY A 226 -0.74 -17.90 -16.61
N THR A 227 -1.86 -17.32 -17.00
CA THR A 227 -2.61 -17.73 -18.19
C THR A 227 -2.83 -16.51 -19.08
N VAL A 228 -2.74 -16.74 -20.40
CA VAL A 228 -2.92 -15.73 -21.42
C VAL A 228 -4.13 -16.12 -22.26
N GLY A 229 -5.18 -15.30 -22.18
CA GLY A 229 -6.44 -15.38 -22.93
C GLY A 229 -6.62 -14.20 -23.89
N GLY A 230 -7.83 -14.01 -24.39
CA GLY A 230 -8.15 -13.01 -25.41
C GLY A 230 -8.00 -13.53 -26.86
N THR A 231 -8.27 -12.67 -27.84
CA THR A 231 -8.25 -13.06 -29.27
C THR A 231 -6.85 -13.34 -29.79
N LEU A 232 -5.82 -12.79 -29.13
CA LEU A 232 -4.41 -12.94 -29.51
C LEU A 232 -3.68 -14.01 -28.67
N ALA A 233 -4.38 -14.74 -27.79
CA ALA A 233 -3.79 -15.72 -26.86
C ALA A 233 -2.89 -16.77 -27.52
N ASN A 234 -3.28 -17.23 -28.71
CA ASN A 234 -2.58 -18.27 -29.48
C ASN A 234 -1.76 -17.69 -30.64
N ALA A 235 -1.78 -16.37 -30.84
CA ALA A 235 -0.94 -15.70 -31.82
C ALA A 235 0.52 -15.62 -31.32
N PRO A 236 1.50 -15.33 -32.20
CA PRO A 236 2.91 -15.22 -31.79
C PRO A 236 3.12 -14.25 -30.62
N ILE A 237 2.40 -13.13 -30.60
CA ILE A 237 2.42 -12.18 -29.48
C ILE A 237 1.93 -12.81 -28.17
N GLY A 238 0.83 -13.59 -28.18
CA GLY A 238 0.29 -14.26 -26.99
C GLY A 238 1.21 -15.36 -26.46
N VAL A 239 1.86 -16.11 -27.36
CA VAL A 239 2.88 -17.10 -26.99
C VAL A 239 4.10 -16.42 -26.34
N CYS A 240 4.55 -15.30 -26.91
CA CYS A 240 5.65 -14.50 -26.36
C CYS A 240 5.30 -13.94 -24.97
N PHE A 241 4.10 -13.39 -24.81
CA PHE A 241 3.59 -12.90 -23.52
C PHE A 241 3.51 -14.01 -22.46
N ARG A 242 3.11 -15.22 -22.85
CA ARG A 242 3.07 -16.38 -21.94
C ARG A 242 4.45 -16.71 -21.39
N ALA A 243 5.47 -16.71 -22.23
CA ALA A 243 6.85 -16.97 -21.80
C ALA A 243 7.36 -15.89 -20.83
N ALA A 244 7.10 -14.61 -21.12
CA ALA A 244 7.47 -13.51 -20.24
C ALA A 244 6.74 -13.58 -18.88
N LEU A 245 5.46 -13.93 -18.90
CA LEU A 245 4.64 -14.11 -17.72
C LEU A 245 5.12 -15.30 -16.86
N ASP A 246 5.44 -16.43 -17.49
CA ASP A 246 5.95 -17.62 -16.80
C ASP A 246 7.28 -17.32 -16.08
N GLU A 247 8.18 -16.56 -16.73
CA GLU A 247 9.43 -16.11 -16.11
C GLU A 247 9.20 -15.23 -14.88
N ILE A 248 8.25 -14.27 -14.96
CA ILE A 248 7.92 -13.39 -13.85
C ILE A 248 7.28 -14.17 -12.70
N CYS A 249 6.31 -15.05 -13.00
CA CYS A 249 5.66 -15.91 -12.02
C CYS A 249 6.68 -16.83 -11.32
N ALA A 250 7.66 -17.35 -12.04
CA ALA A 250 8.72 -18.19 -11.47
C ALA A 250 9.65 -17.44 -10.51
N ARG A 251 9.77 -16.10 -10.64
CA ARG A 251 10.58 -15.26 -9.75
C ARG A 251 9.79 -14.65 -8.60
N ALA A 252 8.46 -14.75 -8.61
CA ALA A 252 7.63 -14.19 -7.56
C ALA A 252 7.91 -14.89 -6.22
N LEU A 253 8.27 -14.10 -5.21
CA LEU A 253 8.46 -14.60 -3.84
C LEU A 253 7.09 -14.88 -3.21
N VAL A 254 6.85 -16.13 -2.83
CA VAL A 254 5.61 -16.56 -2.17
C VAL A 254 5.90 -16.81 -0.68
N PRO A 255 5.31 -16.01 0.22
CA PRO A 255 5.39 -16.24 1.67
C PRO A 255 4.74 -17.57 2.06
N ALA A 256 5.28 -18.23 3.10
CA ALA A 256 4.86 -19.58 3.50
C ALA A 256 3.42 -19.67 4.03
N GLU A 257 2.88 -18.53 4.48
CA GLU A 257 1.57 -18.35 5.10
C GLU A 257 0.47 -18.07 4.07
N LEU A 258 0.85 -17.75 2.83
CA LEU A 258 -0.11 -17.52 1.75
C LEU A 258 -0.74 -18.86 1.36
N THR A 259 -2.00 -19.04 1.74
CA THR A 259 -2.78 -20.26 1.47
C THR A 259 -3.87 -20.06 0.44
N THR A 260 -4.36 -18.83 0.31
CA THR A 260 -5.40 -18.46 -0.65
C THR A 260 -5.12 -17.06 -1.18
N VAL A 261 -5.57 -16.80 -2.41
CA VAL A 261 -5.54 -15.48 -3.03
C VAL A 261 -6.96 -15.16 -3.48
N PRO A 262 -7.55 -14.03 -3.07
CA PRO A 262 -8.86 -13.64 -3.57
C PRO A 262 -8.80 -13.44 -5.09
N PRO A 263 -9.91 -13.64 -5.82
CA PRO A 263 -9.94 -13.42 -7.25
C PRO A 263 -9.57 -11.96 -7.56
N VAL A 264 -8.57 -11.78 -8.42
CA VAL A 264 -8.13 -10.47 -8.91
C VAL A 264 -8.54 -10.34 -10.36
N ASP A 265 -9.02 -9.16 -10.75
CA ASP A 265 -9.41 -8.90 -12.13
C ASP A 265 -8.24 -9.16 -13.10
N PRO A 266 -8.51 -9.72 -14.28
CA PRO A 266 -7.49 -9.94 -15.29
C PRO A 266 -6.91 -8.62 -15.80
N LEU A 267 -5.64 -8.65 -16.20
CA LEU A 267 -5.01 -7.53 -16.89
C LEU A 267 -5.33 -7.62 -18.38
N ASP A 268 -6.17 -6.71 -18.86
CA ASP A 268 -6.51 -6.63 -20.28
C ASP A 268 -5.62 -5.63 -21.02
N LEU A 269 -5.05 -6.08 -22.13
CA LEU A 269 -4.22 -5.32 -23.05
C LEU A 269 -4.92 -5.26 -24.41
N GLU A 270 -5.31 -4.05 -24.81
CA GLU A 270 -5.92 -3.80 -26.12
C GLU A 270 -4.85 -3.40 -27.14
N PHE A 271 -4.85 -4.09 -28.28
CA PHE A 271 -4.01 -3.77 -29.43
C PHE A 271 -4.89 -3.09 -30.48
N PRO A 272 -4.70 -1.78 -30.72
CA PRO A 272 -5.60 -1.00 -31.54
C PRO A 272 -5.64 -1.53 -32.97
N ILE A 273 -6.85 -1.64 -33.52
CA ILE A 273 -7.06 -2.00 -34.92
C ILE A 273 -6.47 -0.88 -35.78
N GLN A 274 -5.34 -1.11 -36.43
CA GLN A 274 -4.88 -0.19 -37.48
C GLN A 274 -5.88 -0.26 -38.63
N ARG A 275 -6.67 0.81 -38.81
CA ARG A 275 -7.57 0.92 -39.96
C ARG A 275 -6.69 1.02 -41.22
N PRO A 276 -6.95 0.20 -42.25
CA PRO A 276 -6.25 0.36 -43.52
C PRO A 276 -6.57 1.76 -44.08
N HIS A 277 -5.52 2.51 -44.41
CA HIS A 277 -5.60 3.76 -45.16
C HIS A 277 -5.76 3.49 -46.65
#